data_AF-A0A970M187-F1
#
_entry.id   AF-A0A970M187-F1
#
_cell.length_a   1.000
_cell.length_b   1.000
_cell.length_c   1.000
_cell.angle_alpha   90.00
_cell.angle_beta   90.00
_cell.angle_gamma   90.00
#
_symmetry.space_group_name_H-M   'P 1'
#
loop_
_entity.id
_entity.type
_entity.pdbx_description
1 polymer ?
#
loop_
_entity_poly.entity_id
_entity_poly.type
_entity_poly.pdbx_seq_one_letter_code
_entity_poly.pdbx_strand_id
1 'polypeptide(L)'
;MAKRSNPETVKKAASRKNKVTPGSAERIETDKRIIDTGIFLPCFCPLCSHTLIEDDRVVLDVRRPSGQKGKIRLSPYLNVHESSSTIYIPDDEEVEDIFCPHCHQSLKDTPMQCDECGSAVARFIIRPFYKDIDFFICQKKNCHWHGIGPETKREMELEITGFKNPKDQLELIRTGTKLQFFCPTCGAKLVQGEDLTMVAEDREGRLASLRLSPYLNFFTSECSLMIPDEEDVVDLLCPDCGESFWQSEKYCGLCGSKAAKLDVRGSSFDADFYICMRRQCNWHGLSEKDCRKIILDDSLEW
;
A
#
# COMPACT_ATOMS: atom_id res chain seq x y z
N MET A 1 -30.26 -2.12 99.77
CA MET A 1 -29.78 -0.89 100.43
C MET A 1 -29.05 -0.05 99.39
N ALA A 2 -29.47 1.22 99.21
CA ALA A 2 -28.73 2.38 98.67
C ALA A 2 -28.04 2.24 97.28
N LYS A 3 -27.85 3.25 96.44
CA LYS A 3 -28.27 4.65 96.24
C LYS A 3 -27.66 5.01 94.85
N ARG A 4 -28.28 5.94 94.12
CA ARG A 4 -27.72 7.10 93.36
C ARG A 4 -26.37 6.90 92.61
N SER A 5 -26.09 7.42 91.41
CA SER A 5 -26.57 8.59 90.67
C SER A 5 -25.78 8.67 89.34
N ASN A 6 -26.39 9.32 88.33
CA ASN A 6 -25.89 9.96 87.09
C ASN A 6 -24.50 10.65 87.19
N PRO A 7 -23.85 11.21 86.11
CA PRO A 7 -24.35 11.50 84.74
C PRO A 7 -23.35 11.38 83.53
N GLU A 8 -23.91 11.57 82.34
CA GLU A 8 -23.41 12.24 81.11
C GLU A 8 -21.91 12.33 80.76
N THR A 9 -21.59 11.96 79.51
CA THR A 9 -20.59 12.70 78.72
C THR A 9 -20.91 12.68 77.23
N VAL A 10 -21.34 13.83 76.73
CA VAL A 10 -21.53 14.13 75.30
C VAL A 10 -20.16 14.32 74.64
N LYS A 11 -19.83 13.53 73.62
CA LYS A 11 -18.66 13.75 72.76
C LYS A 11 -19.11 14.20 71.37
N LYS A 12 -18.70 15.42 71.01
CA LYS A 12 -18.85 16.08 69.70
C LYS A 12 -18.14 15.27 68.60
N ALA A 13 -18.87 14.90 67.55
CA ALA A 13 -18.30 14.35 66.32
C ALA A 13 -17.80 15.49 65.41
N ALA A 14 -16.51 15.48 65.11
CA ALA A 14 -15.88 16.40 64.16
C ALA A 14 -16.08 15.91 62.72
N SER A 15 -16.77 16.72 61.91
CA SER A 15 -17.00 16.55 60.48
C SER A 15 -15.68 16.64 59.69
N ARG A 16 -15.17 15.50 59.20
CA ARG A 16 -14.06 15.44 58.22
C ARG A 16 -14.58 15.85 56.84
N LYS A 17 -14.14 17.01 56.34
CA LYS A 17 -14.32 17.41 54.94
C LYS A 17 -13.37 16.58 54.07
N ASN A 18 -13.91 15.65 53.27
CA ASN A 18 -13.16 14.96 52.23
C ASN A 18 -12.81 15.96 51.11
N LYS A 19 -11.52 16.25 50.94
CA LYS A 19 -11.00 16.90 49.73
C LYS A 19 -11.14 15.92 48.58
N VAL A 20 -12.07 16.19 47.67
CA VAL A 20 -12.15 15.51 46.37
C VAL A 20 -10.99 16.05 45.53
N THR A 21 -9.98 15.22 45.33
CA THR A 21 -8.90 15.48 44.37
C THR A 21 -9.51 15.39 42.96
N PRO A 22 -9.40 16.41 42.10
CA PRO A 22 -9.83 16.32 40.70
C PRO A 22 -9.01 15.22 40.03
N GLY A 23 -9.72 14.22 39.51
CA GLY A 23 -9.13 13.06 38.84
C GLY A 23 -8.27 13.49 37.67
N SER A 24 -7.01 13.05 37.69
CA SER A 24 -6.19 12.89 36.52
C SER A 24 -6.91 11.93 35.57
N ALA A 25 -7.59 12.48 34.57
CA ALA A 25 -8.12 11.71 33.46
C ALA A 25 -6.93 11.09 32.72
N GLU A 26 -6.62 9.84 33.05
CA GLU A 26 -5.78 8.99 32.21
C GLU A 26 -6.44 8.95 30.83
N ARG A 27 -5.81 9.62 29.86
CA ARG A 27 -6.16 9.47 28.45
C ARG A 27 -5.89 8.00 28.12
N ILE A 28 -6.95 7.23 27.96
CA ILE A 28 -6.89 5.93 27.29
C ILE A 28 -6.42 6.23 25.87
N GLU A 29 -5.15 5.95 25.61
CA GLU A 29 -4.58 5.95 24.27
C GLU A 29 -5.34 4.87 23.51
N THR A 30 -6.22 5.32 22.60
CA THR A 30 -7.01 4.40 21.79
C THR A 30 -6.13 3.98 20.63
N ASP A 31 -5.86 2.67 20.54
CA ASP A 31 -5.15 2.05 19.42
C ASP A 31 -5.95 2.32 18.13
N LYS A 32 -5.61 3.42 17.44
CA LYS A 32 -6.15 3.72 16.12
C LYS A 32 -5.62 2.70 15.13
N ARG A 33 -6.51 2.19 14.28
CA ARG A 33 -6.10 1.31 13.18
C ARG A 33 -5.63 2.16 12.01
N ILE A 34 -4.48 1.84 11.45
CA ILE A 34 -3.95 2.49 10.26
C ILE A 34 -4.35 1.64 9.05
N ILE A 35 -4.85 2.28 7.99
CA ILE A 35 -5.01 1.66 6.68
C ILE A 35 -3.78 2.04 5.88
N ASP A 36 -2.91 1.05 5.65
CA ASP A 36 -1.61 1.26 5.01
C ASP A 36 -1.75 1.55 3.52
N THR A 37 -0.78 2.30 3.01
CA THR A 37 -0.61 2.61 1.59
C THR A 37 -0.48 1.33 0.77
N GLY A 38 -1.05 1.31 -0.44
CA GLY A 38 -0.98 0.15 -1.32
C GLY A 38 -1.91 -1.00 -0.93
N ILE A 39 -2.68 -0.89 0.15
CA ILE A 39 -3.75 -1.85 0.46
C ILE A 39 -4.86 -1.73 -0.60
N PHE A 40 -5.31 -2.89 -1.11
CA PHE A 40 -6.50 -2.97 -1.96
C PHE A 40 -7.76 -2.59 -1.17
N LEU A 41 -8.53 -1.63 -1.67
CA LEU A 41 -9.77 -1.16 -1.07
C LEU A 41 -10.97 -1.66 -1.89
N PRO A 42 -11.73 -2.66 -1.41
CA PRO A 42 -13.00 -3.03 -2.03
C PRO A 42 -13.95 -1.83 -1.97
N CYS A 43 -14.35 -1.31 -3.13
CA CYS A 43 -15.20 -0.13 -3.25
C CYS A 43 -16.64 -0.53 -3.60
N PHE A 44 -17.62 0.07 -2.92
CA PHE A 44 -19.04 -0.19 -3.11
C PHE A 44 -19.84 1.11 -3.24
N CYS A 45 -20.91 1.06 -4.03
CA CYS A 45 -21.86 2.15 -4.11
C CYS A 45 -22.62 2.31 -2.78
N PRO A 46 -22.69 3.51 -2.18
CA PRO A 46 -23.40 3.73 -0.91
C PRO A 46 -24.93 3.68 -1.06
N LEU A 47 -25.44 3.59 -2.29
CA LEU A 47 -26.88 3.69 -2.59
C LEU A 47 -27.48 2.35 -3.00
N CYS A 48 -26.74 1.53 -3.76
CA CYS A 48 -27.20 0.21 -4.19
C CYS A 48 -26.32 -0.96 -3.71
N SER A 49 -25.26 -0.67 -2.95
CA SER A 49 -24.32 -1.66 -2.38
C SER A 49 -23.60 -2.56 -3.39
N HIS A 50 -23.73 -2.30 -4.69
CA HIS A 50 -22.99 -3.03 -5.72
C HIS A 50 -21.51 -2.65 -5.64
N THR A 51 -20.65 -3.64 -5.90
CA THR A 51 -19.21 -3.41 -6.09
C THR A 51 -19.02 -2.42 -7.23
N LEU A 52 -18.10 -1.48 -7.05
CA LEU A 52 -17.65 -0.56 -8.10
C LEU A 52 -16.39 -1.08 -8.80
N ILE A 53 -15.93 -2.29 -8.45
CA ILE A 53 -14.74 -2.92 -9.01
C ILE A 53 -15.12 -3.74 -10.26
N GLU A 54 -14.52 -3.41 -11.40
CA GLU A 54 -14.53 -4.19 -12.64
C GLU A 54 -13.08 -4.28 -13.16
N ASP A 55 -12.61 -5.48 -13.53
CA ASP A 55 -11.25 -5.73 -14.04
C ASP A 55 -10.15 -5.08 -13.17
N ASP A 56 -10.21 -5.28 -11.85
CA ASP A 56 -9.28 -4.72 -10.84
C ASP A 56 -9.20 -3.18 -10.82
N ARG A 57 -10.27 -2.51 -11.26
CA ARG A 57 -10.39 -1.04 -11.28
C ARG A 57 -11.70 -0.59 -10.67
N VAL A 58 -11.68 0.56 -9.99
CA VAL A 58 -12.91 1.28 -9.63
C VAL A 58 -13.46 1.93 -10.89
N VAL A 59 -14.64 1.52 -11.36
CA VAL A 59 -15.29 2.06 -12.56
C VAL A 59 -16.45 2.96 -12.17
N LEU A 60 -16.45 4.19 -12.67
CA LEU A 60 -17.45 5.21 -12.37
C LEU A 60 -17.91 5.89 -13.67
N ASP A 61 -19.20 6.22 -13.74
CA ASP A 61 -19.71 7.09 -14.79
C ASP A 61 -19.41 8.55 -14.42
N VAL A 62 -19.03 9.39 -15.38
CA VAL A 62 -18.67 10.80 -15.14
C VAL A 62 -19.40 11.73 -16.09
N ARG A 63 -19.75 12.94 -15.61
CA ARG A 63 -20.29 14.02 -16.43
C ARG A 63 -19.47 15.29 -16.26
N ARG A 64 -19.03 15.87 -17.37
CA ARG A 64 -18.32 17.17 -17.40
C ARG A 64 -19.30 18.34 -17.38
N PRO A 65 -18.89 19.55 -16.99
CA PRO A 65 -19.73 20.76 -17.08
C PRO A 65 -20.24 21.06 -18.49
N SER A 66 -19.53 20.59 -19.53
CA SER A 66 -19.97 20.68 -20.93
C SER A 66 -21.14 19.74 -21.29
N GLY A 67 -21.57 18.88 -20.36
CA GLY A 67 -22.57 17.84 -20.57
C GLY A 67 -22.01 16.54 -21.17
N GLN A 68 -20.73 16.50 -21.53
CA GLN A 68 -20.08 15.29 -22.03
C GLN A 68 -20.07 14.20 -20.95
N LYS A 69 -20.46 12.96 -21.32
CA LYS A 69 -20.49 11.80 -20.43
C LYS A 69 -19.45 10.77 -20.85
N GLY A 70 -18.89 10.06 -19.87
CA GLY A 70 -17.93 8.99 -20.09
C GLY A 70 -17.79 8.11 -18.87
N LYS A 71 -16.76 7.27 -18.86
CA LYS A 71 -16.33 6.49 -17.70
C LYS A 71 -14.96 6.95 -17.23
N ILE A 72 -14.72 6.88 -15.94
CA ILE A 72 -13.38 6.92 -15.34
C ILE A 72 -13.07 5.56 -14.71
N ARG A 73 -11.82 5.14 -14.81
CA ARG A 73 -11.28 3.97 -14.12
C ARG A 73 -10.18 4.43 -13.19
N LEU A 74 -10.28 4.10 -11.91
CA LEU A 74 -9.30 4.46 -10.88
C LEU A 74 -8.66 3.18 -10.31
N SER A 75 -7.45 3.32 -9.77
CA SER A 75 -6.86 2.27 -8.95
C SER A 75 -7.68 2.05 -7.66
N PRO A 76 -7.94 0.81 -7.24
CA PRO A 76 -8.56 0.50 -5.95
C PRO A 76 -7.56 0.50 -4.78
N TYR A 77 -6.27 0.70 -5.03
CA TYR A 77 -5.23 0.64 -4.00
C TYR A 77 -5.02 2.02 -3.34
N LEU A 78 -4.92 2.07 -2.00
CA LEU A 78 -4.75 3.33 -1.27
C LEU A 78 -3.46 4.07 -1.70
N ASN A 79 -3.55 5.38 -1.92
CA ASN A 79 -2.46 6.24 -2.42
C ASN A 79 -1.89 5.85 -3.81
N VAL A 80 -2.63 5.07 -4.61
CA VAL A 80 -2.26 4.78 -6.00
C VAL A 80 -3.11 5.61 -6.95
N HIS A 81 -2.52 6.60 -7.61
CA HIS A 81 -3.26 7.61 -8.38
C HIS A 81 -3.42 7.31 -9.87
N GLU A 82 -3.30 6.04 -10.25
CA GLU A 82 -3.51 5.65 -11.64
C GLU A 82 -4.98 5.83 -12.04
N SER A 83 -5.20 6.57 -13.14
CA SER A 83 -6.53 6.82 -13.67
C SER A 83 -6.55 6.80 -15.20
N SER A 84 -7.65 6.34 -15.78
CA SER A 84 -7.95 6.48 -17.20
C SER A 84 -9.39 6.95 -17.39
N SER A 85 -9.69 7.53 -18.55
CA SER A 85 -11.06 7.95 -18.89
C SER A 85 -11.37 7.69 -20.34
N THR A 86 -12.65 7.42 -20.63
CA THR A 86 -13.16 7.31 -22.01
C THR A 86 -13.43 8.67 -22.65
N ILE A 87 -13.28 9.76 -21.90
CA ILE A 87 -13.41 11.13 -22.37
C ILE A 87 -12.19 11.94 -21.91
N TYR A 88 -11.86 12.99 -22.66
CA TYR A 88 -10.84 13.94 -22.22
C TYR A 88 -11.42 14.83 -21.12
N ILE A 89 -10.75 14.87 -19.97
CA ILE A 89 -11.02 15.78 -18.86
C ILE A 89 -9.78 16.66 -18.74
N PRO A 90 -9.87 17.98 -19.00
CA PRO A 90 -8.75 18.89 -18.87
C PRO A 90 -8.15 18.84 -17.46
N ASP A 91 -6.85 19.09 -17.39
CA ASP A 91 -6.18 19.29 -16.10
C ASP A 91 -6.87 20.41 -15.32
N ASP A 92 -7.00 20.23 -14.01
CA ASP A 92 -7.69 21.15 -13.10
C ASP A 92 -9.19 21.37 -13.36
N GLU A 93 -9.83 20.62 -14.27
CA GLU A 93 -11.29 20.67 -14.40
C GLU A 93 -11.96 19.86 -13.27
N GLU A 94 -12.89 20.49 -12.56
CA GLU A 94 -13.85 19.80 -11.68
C GLU A 94 -14.97 19.21 -12.53
N VAL A 95 -15.17 17.90 -12.44
CA VAL A 95 -16.30 17.26 -13.12
C VAL A 95 -17.61 17.71 -12.48
N GLU A 96 -18.68 17.80 -13.27
CA GLU A 96 -19.98 18.23 -12.75
C GLU A 96 -20.50 17.24 -11.70
N ASP A 97 -20.36 15.95 -12.00
CA ASP A 97 -20.87 14.85 -11.18
C ASP A 97 -20.20 13.51 -11.54
N ILE A 98 -20.23 12.58 -10.58
CA ILE A 98 -19.76 11.19 -10.69
C ILE A 98 -20.93 10.29 -10.29
N PHE A 99 -21.20 9.23 -11.05
CA PHE A 99 -22.35 8.35 -10.86
C PHE A 99 -21.90 6.89 -10.69
N CYS A 100 -22.70 6.14 -9.94
CA CYS A 100 -22.57 4.69 -9.87
C CYS A 100 -22.98 4.08 -11.22
N PRO A 101 -22.18 3.19 -11.84
CA PRO A 101 -22.50 2.57 -13.13
C PRO A 101 -23.68 1.58 -13.04
N HIS A 102 -24.10 1.17 -11.83
CA HIS A 102 -25.18 0.20 -11.63
C HIS A 102 -26.54 0.85 -11.39
N CYS A 103 -26.60 1.86 -10.52
CA CYS A 103 -27.87 2.53 -10.18
C CYS A 103 -28.01 3.92 -10.82
N HIS A 104 -26.94 4.43 -11.46
CA HIS A 104 -26.86 5.75 -12.09
C HIS A 104 -27.21 6.93 -11.17
N GLN A 105 -27.21 6.71 -9.85
CA GLN A 105 -27.36 7.78 -8.88
C GLN A 105 -26.03 8.50 -8.68
N SER A 106 -26.13 9.81 -8.43
CA SER A 106 -24.98 10.65 -8.13
C SER A 106 -24.29 10.16 -6.85
N LEU A 107 -22.96 10.10 -6.91
CA LEU A 107 -22.08 9.84 -5.79
C LEU A 107 -21.52 11.13 -5.20
N LYS A 108 -21.90 12.30 -5.72
CA LYS A 108 -21.47 13.60 -5.21
C LYS A 108 -22.00 13.81 -3.79
N ASP A 109 -21.09 14.13 -2.88
CA ASP A 109 -21.43 14.48 -1.51
C ASP A 109 -21.49 16.00 -1.38
N THR A 110 -22.71 16.57 -1.37
CA THR A 110 -22.88 18.03 -1.39
C THR A 110 -22.45 18.74 -0.10
N PRO A 111 -22.53 18.13 1.11
CA PRO A 111 -21.99 18.74 2.33
C PRO A 111 -20.46 18.81 2.41
N MET A 112 -19.74 17.91 1.73
CA MET A 112 -18.29 17.78 1.88
C MET A 112 -17.53 18.42 0.71
N GLN A 113 -16.39 19.03 1.02
CA GLN A 113 -15.45 19.59 0.05
C GLN A 113 -14.07 18.96 0.24
N CYS A 114 -13.28 18.98 -0.83
CA CYS A 114 -11.90 18.54 -0.81
C CYS A 114 -11.06 19.49 0.07
N ASP A 115 -10.38 18.96 1.08
CA ASP A 115 -9.56 19.78 1.99
C ASP A 115 -8.31 20.39 1.30
N GLU A 116 -7.94 19.89 0.12
CA GLU A 116 -6.78 20.36 -0.64
C GLU A 116 -7.13 21.49 -1.63
N CYS A 117 -8.13 21.29 -2.49
CA CYS A 117 -8.44 22.24 -3.57
C CYS A 117 -9.83 22.89 -3.47
N GLY A 118 -10.66 22.50 -2.50
CA GLY A 118 -12.01 23.06 -2.28
C GLY A 118 -13.10 22.55 -3.23
N SER A 119 -12.76 21.73 -4.22
CA SER A 119 -13.73 21.12 -5.14
C SER A 119 -14.68 20.15 -4.44
N ALA A 120 -15.78 19.81 -5.11
CA ALA A 120 -16.68 18.77 -4.62
C ALA A 120 -15.99 17.40 -4.53
N VAL A 121 -16.58 16.51 -3.72
CA VAL A 121 -16.08 15.15 -3.51
C VAL A 121 -17.13 14.11 -3.90
N ALA A 122 -16.69 12.94 -4.33
CA ALA A 122 -17.55 11.78 -4.51
C ALA A 122 -17.36 10.82 -3.33
N ARG A 123 -18.46 10.23 -2.85
CA ARG A 123 -18.50 9.29 -1.73
C ARG A 123 -18.75 7.87 -2.19
N PHE A 124 -18.01 6.92 -1.63
CA PHE A 124 -18.24 5.49 -1.74
C PHE A 124 -18.03 4.80 -0.40
N ILE A 125 -18.43 3.53 -0.30
CA ILE A 125 -18.14 2.69 0.86
C ILE A 125 -16.91 1.84 0.55
N ILE A 126 -15.97 1.79 1.49
CA ILE A 126 -14.90 0.78 1.49
C ILE A 126 -15.03 -0.11 2.71
N ARG A 127 -14.45 -1.33 2.65
CA ARG A 127 -14.50 -2.31 3.75
C ARG A 127 -13.12 -2.76 4.25
N PRO A 128 -12.28 -1.85 4.77
CA PRO A 128 -11.06 -2.25 5.47
C PRO A 128 -11.42 -2.96 6.77
N PHE A 129 -10.66 -4.00 7.13
CA PHE A 129 -10.82 -4.72 8.40
C PHE A 129 -12.27 -5.16 8.72
N TYR A 130 -13.05 -5.54 7.68
CA TYR A 130 -14.44 -5.97 7.79
C TYR A 130 -15.43 -4.89 8.29
N LYS A 131 -15.09 -3.60 8.22
CA LYS A 131 -15.97 -2.49 8.62
C LYS A 131 -16.28 -1.59 7.42
N ASP A 132 -17.57 -1.37 7.15
CA ASP A 132 -18.00 -0.39 6.14
C ASP A 132 -17.72 1.02 6.64
N ILE A 133 -16.97 1.79 5.84
CA ILE A 133 -16.66 3.19 6.14
C ILE A 133 -16.87 4.05 4.88
N ASP A 134 -17.29 5.30 5.09
CA ASP A 134 -17.34 6.29 4.01
C ASP A 134 -15.92 6.68 3.61
N PHE A 135 -15.67 6.62 2.30
CA PHE A 135 -14.45 7.07 1.65
C PHE A 135 -14.78 8.10 0.58
N PHE A 136 -13.94 9.11 0.47
CA PHE A 136 -14.16 10.29 -0.35
C PHE A 136 -13.00 10.50 -1.29
N ILE A 137 -13.27 10.88 -2.53
CA ILE A 137 -12.26 11.34 -3.49
C ILE A 137 -12.62 12.72 -4.02
N CYS A 138 -11.62 13.52 -4.40
CA CYS A 138 -11.86 14.78 -5.08
C CYS A 138 -12.43 14.58 -6.50
N GLN A 139 -13.35 15.45 -6.93
CA GLN A 139 -13.89 15.47 -8.30
C GLN A 139 -13.05 16.29 -9.30
N LYS A 140 -11.97 16.93 -8.86
CA LYS A 140 -11.08 17.73 -9.71
C LYS A 140 -9.97 16.86 -10.32
N LYS A 141 -9.79 16.93 -11.64
CA LYS A 141 -8.67 16.24 -12.31
C LYS A 141 -7.33 16.73 -11.75
N ASN A 142 -6.44 15.78 -11.47
CA ASN A 142 -5.11 15.96 -10.87
C ASN A 142 -5.10 16.42 -9.40
N CYS A 143 -6.25 16.46 -8.72
CA CYS A 143 -6.27 16.51 -7.26
C CYS A 143 -6.15 15.08 -6.71
N HIS A 144 -5.17 14.85 -5.83
CA HIS A 144 -4.88 13.53 -5.27
C HIS A 144 -5.53 13.30 -3.90
N TRP A 145 -6.19 14.33 -3.36
CA TRP A 145 -6.90 14.26 -2.10
C TRP A 145 -7.97 13.16 -2.11
N HIS A 146 -7.95 12.40 -1.03
CA HIS A 146 -8.98 11.46 -0.63
C HIS A 146 -9.05 11.41 0.90
N GLY A 147 -10.13 10.89 1.45
CA GLY A 147 -10.34 10.89 2.90
C GLY A 147 -11.40 9.90 3.36
N ILE A 148 -11.53 9.77 4.68
CA ILE A 148 -12.54 8.94 5.34
C ILE A 148 -13.52 9.82 6.14
N GLY A 149 -14.71 9.28 6.40
CA GLY A 149 -15.77 9.96 7.15
C GLY A 149 -15.35 10.43 8.56
N PRO A 150 -15.92 11.53 9.07
CA PRO A 150 -15.52 12.13 10.35
C PRO A 150 -15.77 11.21 11.56
N GLU A 151 -16.75 10.32 11.47
CA GLU A 151 -16.99 9.30 12.50
C GLU A 151 -15.86 8.27 12.52
N THR A 152 -15.43 7.82 11.34
CA THR A 152 -14.35 6.86 11.15
C THR A 152 -13.00 7.39 11.62
N LYS A 153 -12.72 8.69 11.43
CA LYS A 153 -11.47 9.35 11.85
C LYS A 153 -11.15 9.22 13.36
N ARG A 154 -12.13 8.83 14.18
CA ARG A 154 -11.93 8.58 15.62
C ARG A 154 -11.24 7.23 15.90
N GLU A 155 -11.41 6.26 15.02
CA GLU A 155 -10.98 4.88 15.22
C GLU A 155 -9.94 4.43 14.18
N MET A 156 -9.92 5.08 13.02
CA MET A 156 -9.03 4.75 11.91
C MET A 156 -8.35 5.98 11.35
N GLU A 157 -7.20 5.74 10.74
CA GLU A 157 -6.41 6.75 10.04
C GLU A 157 -5.94 6.16 8.71
N LEU A 158 -5.99 6.96 7.64
CA LEU A 158 -5.31 6.59 6.40
C LEU A 158 -3.83 6.85 6.61
N GLU A 159 -2.96 5.96 6.13
CA GLU A 159 -1.54 6.26 6.09
C GLU A 159 -1.29 7.37 5.05
N ILE A 160 -1.07 8.61 5.51
CA ILE A 160 -0.78 9.77 4.64
C ILE A 160 0.75 10.00 4.59
N THR A 161 1.55 8.94 4.47
CA THR A 161 3.00 9.08 4.46
C THR A 161 3.47 9.80 3.19
N GLY A 162 4.00 11.02 3.33
CA GLY A 162 4.90 11.63 2.34
C GLY A 162 4.30 12.47 1.21
N PHE A 163 3.02 12.35 0.85
CA PHE A 163 2.46 12.93 -0.39
C PHE A 163 2.21 14.46 -0.43
N LYS A 164 3.05 15.27 0.23
CA LYS A 164 2.96 16.74 0.09
C LYS A 164 3.60 17.26 -1.20
N ASN A 165 4.36 16.43 -1.93
CA ASN A 165 4.92 16.79 -3.23
C ASN A 165 4.50 15.79 -4.32
N PRO A 166 4.20 16.25 -5.55
CA PRO A 166 3.97 15.39 -6.72
C PRO A 166 5.11 14.42 -7.04
N LYS A 167 6.31 14.64 -6.48
CA LYS A 167 7.49 13.78 -6.61
C LYS A 167 7.42 12.51 -5.75
N ASP A 168 6.46 12.43 -4.84
CA ASP A 168 6.27 11.29 -3.95
C ASP A 168 5.20 10.31 -4.50
N GLN A 169 4.75 10.48 -5.75
CA GLN A 169 3.84 9.54 -6.41
C GLN A 169 4.45 8.14 -6.48
N LEU A 170 3.69 7.14 -6.01
CA LEU A 170 4.07 5.74 -6.15
C LEU A 170 3.97 5.32 -7.60
N GLU A 171 5.04 4.71 -8.11
CA GLU A 171 5.05 4.09 -9.43
C GLU A 171 4.56 2.64 -9.30
N LEU A 172 3.40 2.33 -9.91
CA LEU A 172 2.90 0.96 -10.00
C LEU A 172 3.57 0.25 -11.18
N ILE A 173 4.34 -0.78 -10.89
CA ILE A 173 4.89 -1.69 -11.90
C ILE A 173 3.94 -2.87 -12.04
N ARG A 174 3.29 -2.99 -13.20
CA ARG A 174 2.30 -4.03 -13.48
C ARG A 174 2.93 -5.39 -13.75
N THR A 175 2.20 -6.46 -13.44
CA THR A 175 2.53 -7.82 -13.86
C THR A 175 2.78 -7.86 -15.39
N GLY A 176 3.87 -8.50 -15.80
CA GLY A 176 4.29 -8.57 -17.20
C GLY A 176 5.04 -7.34 -17.71
N THR A 177 5.38 -6.38 -16.84
CA THR A 177 6.31 -5.30 -17.22
C THR A 177 7.72 -5.86 -17.36
N LYS A 178 8.38 -5.62 -18.51
CA LYS A 178 9.79 -6.00 -18.73
C LYS A 178 10.71 -5.05 -17.96
N LEU A 179 11.38 -5.56 -16.94
CA LEU A 179 12.32 -4.81 -16.12
C LEU A 179 13.72 -4.80 -16.75
N GLN A 180 14.44 -3.69 -16.57
CA GLN A 180 15.85 -3.59 -16.95
C GLN A 180 16.70 -3.78 -15.70
N PHE A 181 17.40 -4.91 -15.62
CA PHE A 181 18.27 -5.26 -14.50
C PHE A 181 19.73 -4.94 -14.79
N PHE A 182 20.42 -4.46 -13.77
CA PHE A 182 21.83 -4.10 -13.80
C PHE A 182 22.56 -4.69 -12.59
N CYS A 183 23.85 -4.96 -12.78
CA CYS A 183 24.73 -5.34 -11.67
C CYS A 183 24.95 -4.15 -10.74
N PRO A 184 24.74 -4.30 -9.41
CA PRO A 184 24.95 -3.21 -8.45
C PRO A 184 26.43 -2.83 -8.30
N THR A 185 27.36 -3.74 -8.62
CA THR A 185 28.80 -3.45 -8.49
C THR A 185 29.38 -2.76 -9.72
N CYS A 186 29.19 -3.34 -10.91
CA CYS A 186 29.81 -2.85 -12.14
C CYS A 186 28.86 -2.07 -13.06
N GLY A 187 27.56 -2.06 -12.77
CA GLY A 187 26.55 -1.39 -13.59
C GLY A 187 26.23 -2.09 -14.92
N ALA A 188 26.79 -3.28 -15.17
CA ALA A 188 26.56 -4.00 -16.42
C ALA A 188 25.10 -4.46 -16.56
N LYS A 189 24.58 -4.42 -17.78
CA LYS A 189 23.20 -4.78 -18.10
C LYS A 189 23.06 -6.31 -18.09
N LEU A 190 22.15 -6.82 -17.26
CA LEU A 190 21.96 -8.26 -17.07
C LEU A 190 20.89 -8.85 -18.00
N VAL A 191 20.05 -8.02 -18.61
CA VAL A 191 19.03 -8.46 -19.57
C VAL A 191 19.62 -8.57 -20.97
N GLN A 192 19.70 -9.80 -21.50
CA GLN A 192 20.21 -10.15 -22.82
C GLN A 192 19.09 -10.74 -23.67
N GLY A 193 18.55 -9.95 -24.62
CA GLY A 193 17.39 -10.35 -25.41
C GLY A 193 16.12 -10.44 -24.55
N GLU A 194 15.59 -11.65 -24.40
CA GLU A 194 14.38 -11.95 -23.61
C GLU A 194 14.67 -12.51 -22.22
N ASP A 195 15.94 -12.72 -21.87
CA ASP A 195 16.35 -13.37 -20.63
C ASP A 195 17.12 -12.40 -19.73
N LEU A 196 16.84 -12.45 -18.42
CA LEU A 196 17.74 -12.00 -17.37
C LEU A 196 18.81 -13.07 -17.15
N THR A 197 20.08 -12.73 -17.36
CA THR A 197 21.19 -13.70 -17.29
C THR A 197 22.11 -13.42 -16.11
N MET A 198 22.44 -14.48 -15.38
CA MET A 198 23.37 -14.47 -14.24
C MET A 198 24.12 -15.81 -14.14
N VAL A 199 25.09 -15.91 -13.24
CA VAL A 199 25.83 -17.14 -12.98
C VAL A 199 25.43 -17.69 -11.62
N ALA A 200 25.00 -18.95 -11.54
CA ALA A 200 24.69 -19.63 -10.28
C ALA A 200 25.88 -20.50 -9.84
N GLU A 201 26.17 -20.49 -8.54
CA GLU A 201 27.12 -21.39 -7.87
C GLU A 201 26.37 -22.39 -6.97
N ASP A 202 26.70 -23.68 -7.10
CA ASP A 202 26.17 -24.72 -6.21
C ASP A 202 27.10 -25.07 -5.04
N ARG A 203 26.69 -26.05 -4.23
CA ARG A 203 27.45 -26.46 -3.03
C ARG A 203 28.79 -27.14 -3.34
N GLU A 204 28.94 -27.67 -4.54
CA GLU A 204 30.20 -28.24 -5.02
C GLU A 204 31.12 -27.18 -5.65
N GLY A 205 30.72 -25.91 -5.67
CA GLY A 205 31.45 -24.80 -6.29
C GLY A 205 31.39 -24.82 -7.83
N ARG A 206 30.44 -25.56 -8.41
CA ARG A 206 30.25 -25.58 -9.87
C ARG A 206 29.49 -24.32 -10.27
N LEU A 207 29.89 -23.74 -11.39
CA LEU A 207 29.28 -22.54 -11.96
C LEU A 207 28.47 -22.87 -13.21
N ALA A 208 27.32 -22.25 -13.36
CA ALA A 208 26.57 -22.28 -14.61
C ALA A 208 25.78 -21.01 -14.88
N SER A 209 25.48 -20.78 -16.16
CA SER A 209 24.53 -19.75 -16.56
C SER A 209 23.13 -20.11 -16.06
N LEU A 210 22.51 -19.16 -15.38
CA LEU A 210 21.11 -19.13 -14.98
C LEU A 210 20.40 -18.06 -15.82
N ARG A 211 19.31 -18.46 -16.47
CA ARG A 211 18.42 -17.57 -17.23
C ARG A 211 17.07 -17.50 -16.55
N LEU A 212 16.60 -16.29 -16.29
CA LEU A 212 15.32 -15.98 -15.69
C LEU A 212 14.51 -15.09 -16.64
N SER A 213 13.19 -15.04 -16.48
CA SER A 213 12.39 -14.03 -17.17
C SER A 213 12.64 -12.63 -16.56
N PRO A 214 12.82 -11.58 -17.38
CA PRO A 214 12.94 -10.20 -16.92
C PRO A 214 11.57 -9.54 -16.69
N TYR A 215 10.46 -10.25 -16.87
CA TYR A 215 9.12 -9.72 -16.74
C TYR A 215 8.59 -9.92 -15.31
N LEU A 216 8.07 -8.86 -14.69
CA LEU A 216 7.54 -8.91 -13.32
C LEU A 216 6.44 -9.97 -13.22
N ASN A 217 6.52 -10.86 -12.22
CA ASN A 217 5.61 -12.00 -11.99
C ASN A 217 5.59 -13.10 -13.06
N PHE A 218 6.59 -13.15 -13.95
CA PHE A 218 6.79 -14.27 -14.88
C PHE A 218 8.01 -15.08 -14.45
N PHE A 219 7.80 -16.24 -13.85
CA PHE A 219 8.83 -17.03 -13.16
C PHE A 219 9.40 -18.18 -14.00
N THR A 220 9.87 -17.89 -15.22
CA THR A 220 10.63 -18.89 -15.98
C THR A 220 12.07 -18.97 -15.46
N SER A 221 12.61 -20.18 -15.34
CA SER A 221 13.98 -20.41 -14.90
C SER A 221 14.61 -21.56 -15.68
N GLU A 222 15.79 -21.32 -16.24
CA GLU A 222 16.59 -22.32 -16.92
C GLU A 222 18.03 -22.27 -16.41
N CYS A 223 18.53 -23.41 -15.90
CA CYS A 223 19.89 -23.57 -15.41
C CYS A 223 20.44 -24.93 -15.85
N SER A 224 21.71 -24.98 -16.23
CA SER A 224 22.37 -26.26 -16.58
C SER A 224 22.86 -27.04 -15.35
N LEU A 225 22.89 -26.42 -14.16
CA LEU A 225 23.14 -27.13 -12.90
C LEU A 225 21.88 -27.84 -12.43
N MET A 226 22.07 -29.07 -11.95
CA MET A 226 21.04 -29.82 -11.24
C MET A 226 21.03 -29.39 -9.77
N ILE A 227 20.33 -28.30 -9.48
CA ILE A 227 20.06 -27.85 -8.10
C ILE A 227 18.78 -28.54 -7.62
N PRO A 228 18.76 -29.36 -6.58
CA PRO A 228 17.52 -29.98 -6.10
C PRO A 228 16.43 -28.94 -5.81
N ASP A 229 15.17 -29.33 -5.94
CA ASP A 229 14.06 -28.47 -5.57
C ASP A 229 14.14 -28.11 -4.08
N GLU A 230 13.72 -26.90 -3.72
CA GLU A 230 13.81 -26.33 -2.36
C GLU A 230 15.23 -26.11 -1.82
N GLU A 231 16.27 -26.34 -2.63
CA GLU A 231 17.63 -25.97 -2.25
C GLU A 231 17.98 -24.54 -2.71
N ASP A 232 18.76 -23.89 -1.85
CA ASP A 232 19.35 -22.58 -2.10
C ASP A 232 20.56 -22.75 -3.02
N VAL A 233 20.69 -21.90 -4.04
CA VAL A 233 22.02 -21.72 -4.65
C VAL A 233 22.96 -21.09 -3.64
N VAL A 234 24.25 -21.46 -3.70
CA VAL A 234 25.24 -20.91 -2.78
C VAL A 234 25.44 -19.43 -3.05
N ASP A 235 25.54 -19.07 -4.33
CA ASP A 235 25.64 -17.69 -4.77
C ASP A 235 25.00 -17.45 -6.15
N LEU A 236 24.67 -16.19 -6.41
CA LEU A 236 24.35 -15.66 -7.73
C LEU A 236 25.37 -14.58 -8.05
N LEU A 237 26.11 -14.75 -9.14
CA LEU A 237 27.22 -13.90 -9.54
C LEU A 237 26.91 -13.13 -10.82
N CYS A 238 27.48 -11.94 -10.93
CA CYS A 238 27.45 -11.16 -12.16
C CYS A 238 28.27 -11.85 -13.27
N PRO A 239 27.70 -12.04 -14.48
CA PRO A 239 28.41 -12.68 -15.58
C PRO A 239 29.60 -11.84 -16.10
N ASP A 240 29.56 -10.52 -15.90
CA ASP A 240 30.58 -9.61 -16.42
C ASP A 240 31.74 -9.37 -15.46
N CYS A 241 31.47 -9.19 -14.16
CA CYS A 241 32.50 -8.89 -13.17
C CYS A 241 32.75 -10.01 -12.13
N GLY A 242 31.93 -11.06 -12.12
CA GLY A 242 32.04 -12.18 -11.18
C GLY A 242 31.66 -11.86 -9.73
N GLU A 243 31.25 -10.62 -9.45
CA GLU A 243 30.87 -10.20 -8.10
C GLU A 243 29.54 -10.82 -7.69
N SER A 244 29.46 -11.16 -6.40
CA SER A 244 28.25 -11.69 -5.78
C SER A 244 27.12 -10.65 -5.79
N PHE A 245 25.91 -11.11 -6.14
CA PHE A 245 24.68 -10.37 -5.94
C PHE A 245 24.14 -10.51 -4.52
N TRP A 246 24.68 -11.44 -3.71
CA TRP A 246 24.44 -11.50 -2.29
C TRP A 246 25.25 -10.40 -1.57
N GLN A 247 24.69 -9.19 -1.50
CA GLN A 247 25.37 -8.03 -0.91
C GLN A 247 24.75 -7.53 0.40
N SER A 248 23.72 -8.20 0.93
CA SER A 248 22.97 -7.71 2.07
C SER A 248 22.48 -8.82 3.00
N GLU A 249 22.09 -8.47 4.23
CA GLU A 249 21.39 -9.36 5.18
C GLU A 249 19.89 -9.50 4.85
N LYS A 250 19.50 -9.41 3.56
CA LYS A 250 18.09 -9.49 3.16
C LYS A 250 17.70 -10.94 2.94
N TYR A 251 16.61 -11.37 3.54
CA TYR A 251 16.09 -12.73 3.37
C TYR A 251 14.74 -12.71 2.67
N CYS A 252 14.46 -13.78 1.96
CA CYS A 252 13.17 -14.04 1.33
C CYS A 252 12.07 -14.09 2.41
N GLY A 253 11.05 -13.24 2.26
CA GLY A 253 9.92 -13.17 3.18
C GLY A 253 9.05 -14.43 3.22
N LEU A 254 9.09 -15.26 2.17
CA LEU A 254 8.28 -16.50 2.11
C LEU A 254 8.99 -17.71 2.72
N CYS A 255 10.27 -17.91 2.38
CA CYS A 255 10.95 -19.18 2.65
C CYS A 255 12.21 -19.03 3.52
N GLY A 256 12.58 -17.79 3.88
CA GLY A 256 13.72 -17.47 4.73
C GLY A 256 15.09 -17.66 4.08
N SER A 257 15.15 -18.01 2.79
CA SER A 257 16.40 -18.12 2.03
C SER A 257 17.08 -16.76 1.84
N LYS A 258 18.34 -16.77 1.43
CA LYS A 258 19.06 -15.59 0.96
C LYS A 258 18.36 -14.97 -0.27
N ALA A 259 18.46 -13.66 -0.40
CA ALA A 259 17.99 -12.88 -1.54
C ALA A 259 19.11 -12.13 -2.26
N ALA A 260 19.23 -12.33 -3.58
CA ALA A 260 20.18 -11.60 -4.41
C ALA A 260 19.67 -10.20 -4.73
N LYS A 261 20.53 -9.19 -4.59
CA LYS A 261 20.26 -7.79 -4.92
C LYS A 261 20.66 -7.48 -6.37
N LEU A 262 19.75 -6.83 -7.10
CA LEU A 262 19.93 -6.32 -8.45
C LEU A 262 19.46 -4.85 -8.50
N ASP A 263 20.03 -4.05 -9.38
CA ASP A 263 19.51 -2.70 -9.63
C ASP A 263 18.48 -2.77 -10.77
N VAL A 264 17.29 -2.19 -10.56
CA VAL A 264 16.26 -2.05 -11.60
C VAL A 264 16.10 -0.60 -11.97
N ARG A 265 16.20 -0.28 -13.26
CA ARG A 265 15.99 1.08 -13.78
C ARG A 265 14.80 1.15 -14.72
N GLY A 266 13.82 1.96 -14.36
CA GLY A 266 12.70 2.37 -15.21
C GLY A 266 12.94 3.73 -15.86
N SER A 267 11.93 4.25 -16.56
CA SER A 267 11.98 5.60 -17.14
C SER A 267 12.03 6.71 -16.08
N SER A 268 11.47 6.44 -14.91
CA SER A 268 11.24 7.42 -13.83
C SER A 268 11.82 6.99 -12.48
N PHE A 269 12.37 5.77 -12.37
CA PHE A 269 12.87 5.24 -11.12
C PHE A 269 14.17 4.43 -11.27
N ASP A 270 14.91 4.35 -10.17
CA ASP A 270 16.01 3.41 -9.94
C ASP A 270 15.74 2.80 -8.56
N ALA A 271 15.78 1.47 -8.45
CA ALA A 271 15.41 0.75 -7.25
C ALA A 271 16.26 -0.50 -7.03
N ASP A 272 16.49 -0.80 -5.76
CA ASP A 272 17.07 -2.06 -5.31
C ASP A 272 15.99 -3.14 -5.37
N PHE A 273 16.20 -4.15 -6.23
CA PHE A 273 15.30 -5.28 -6.43
C PHE A 273 15.95 -6.57 -5.91
N TYR A 274 15.17 -7.36 -5.19
CA TYR A 274 15.63 -8.59 -4.55
C TYR A 274 14.91 -9.79 -5.14
N ILE A 275 15.65 -10.86 -5.40
CA ILE A 275 15.08 -12.16 -5.82
C ILE A 275 15.53 -13.26 -4.87
N CYS A 276 14.64 -14.20 -4.57
CA CYS A 276 14.99 -15.36 -3.75
C CYS A 276 16.05 -16.24 -4.42
N MET A 277 17.02 -16.74 -3.66
CA MET A 277 18.05 -17.68 -4.13
C MET A 277 17.64 -19.15 -4.01
N ARG A 278 16.48 -19.46 -3.43
CA ARG A 278 15.92 -20.82 -3.39
C ARG A 278 15.27 -21.18 -4.71
N ARG A 279 15.64 -22.34 -5.27
CA ARG A 279 15.00 -22.87 -6.49
C ARG A 279 13.50 -23.06 -6.26
N GLN A 280 12.69 -22.70 -7.26
CA GLN A 280 11.21 -22.71 -7.24
C GLN A 280 10.53 -21.68 -6.31
N CYS A 281 11.29 -20.85 -5.59
CA CYS A 281 10.69 -19.76 -4.83
C CYS A 281 10.44 -18.54 -5.74
N ASN A 282 9.18 -18.12 -5.84
CA ASN A 282 8.76 -16.98 -6.68
C ASN A 282 8.81 -15.64 -5.94
N TRP A 283 9.40 -15.60 -4.74
CA TRP A 283 9.51 -14.36 -3.99
C TRP A 283 10.50 -13.41 -4.66
N HIS A 284 10.08 -12.17 -4.78
CA HIS A 284 10.89 -11.03 -5.14
C HIS A 284 10.38 -9.82 -4.36
N GLY A 285 11.20 -8.78 -4.30
CA GLY A 285 10.88 -7.64 -3.44
C GLY A 285 11.72 -6.41 -3.70
N LEU A 286 11.36 -5.33 -3.01
CA LEU A 286 12.10 -4.06 -3.06
C LEU A 286 12.83 -3.76 -1.74
N SER A 287 13.75 -2.80 -1.77
CA SER A 287 14.28 -2.26 -0.52
C SER A 287 13.20 -1.48 0.23
N GLU A 288 13.33 -1.38 1.56
CA GLU A 288 12.38 -0.61 2.39
C GLU A 288 12.26 0.86 1.94
N LYS A 289 13.36 1.42 1.41
CA LYS A 289 13.38 2.77 0.86
C LYS A 289 12.56 2.87 -0.44
N ASP A 290 12.60 1.83 -1.27
CA ASP A 290 11.98 1.82 -2.59
C ASP A 290 10.52 1.34 -2.54
N CYS A 291 10.13 0.51 -1.56
CA CYS A 291 8.72 0.19 -1.27
C CYS A 291 7.86 1.44 -1.01
N ARG A 292 8.49 2.54 -0.54
CA ARG A 292 7.82 3.83 -0.32
C ARG A 292 7.61 4.64 -1.61
N LYS A 293 8.09 4.15 -2.74
CA LYS A 293 8.09 4.84 -4.04
C LYS A 293 7.53 3.99 -5.16
N ILE A 294 7.53 2.68 -5.01
CA ILE A 294 7.19 1.73 -6.05
C ILE A 294 6.27 0.68 -5.44
N ILE A 295 5.19 0.39 -6.13
CA ILE A 295 4.32 -0.75 -5.84
C ILE A 295 4.54 -1.77 -6.95
N LEU A 296 4.80 -3.00 -6.54
CA LEU A 296 4.81 -4.15 -7.45
C LEU A 296 3.42 -4.77 -7.45
N ASP A 297 2.81 -4.86 -8.62
CA ASP A 297 1.55 -5.57 -8.83
C ASP A 297 1.71 -7.04 -8.38
N ASP A 298 0.72 -7.61 -7.70
CA ASP A 298 0.71 -8.99 -7.16
C ASP A 298 1.96 -9.43 -6.35
N SER A 299 2.74 -8.52 -5.75
CA SER A 299 3.87 -8.96 -4.92
C SER A 299 3.38 -9.71 -3.68
N LEU A 300 4.06 -10.76 -3.26
CA LEU A 300 3.74 -11.45 -2.00
C LEU A 300 4.31 -10.70 -0.77
N GLU A 301 4.61 -9.41 -0.91
CA GLU A 301 5.26 -8.59 0.12
C GLU A 301 4.29 -7.82 1.03
N TRP A 302 2.97 -7.95 0.84
CA TRP A 302 1.95 -7.27 1.63
C TRP A 302 1.12 -8.21 2.51
#